data_AF-A0ABD2QTA0-F1
#
_entry.id   AF-A0ABD2QTA0-F1
#
_cell.length_a   1.000
_cell.length_b   1.000
_cell.length_c   1.000
_cell.angle_alpha   90.00
_cell.angle_beta   90.00
_cell.angle_gamma   90.00
#
_symmetry.space_group_name_H-M   'P 1'
#
loop_
_entity.id
_entity.type
_entity.pdbx_description
1 polymer ?
#
loop_
_entity_poly.entity_id
_entity_poly.type
_entity_poly.pdbx_seq_one_letter_code
_entity_poly.pdbx_strand_id
1 'polypeptide(L)'
;MAEEWANTHGGKLPSTREEKKQFKDLIKSKMITVDEENYKEAMEASFKVFSPQGIGPNLQKIINDSCSEVDSNSSDFWVMVAALKEFIASEGGGESPLEGSIPDMTSSTELYVNLQKTYQAKAEADFLVMEQRVKNLLKKINRDPASISKANIKSFCRNARKLAVCRYRLVEDEFNSPVQPELQKYLTDEDYGTAAGLYILLRAADRFAANYNKFPGQFDGEMDEDISRLKSTAVGLLNDLGCNGSAISEDLINEMCRYGASELHVVAAFVGGVASQEVIKLITRQFIPMSGTFIFNGIDHKSQLLLL
;
A
#
# COMPACT_ATOMS: atom_id res chain seq x y z
N MET A 1 3.44 -29.00 21.27
CA MET A 1 2.53 -29.32 20.14
C MET A 1 3.21 -29.16 18.79
N ALA A 2 3.74 -27.98 18.42
CA ALA A 2 4.47 -27.83 17.15
C ALA A 2 5.72 -28.73 17.08
N GLU A 3 6.51 -28.80 18.16
CA GLU A 3 7.66 -29.73 18.25
C GLU A 3 7.23 -31.21 18.25
N GLU A 4 6.16 -31.56 18.97
CA GLU A 4 5.58 -32.90 18.98
C GLU A 4 5.14 -33.34 17.57
N TRP A 5 4.53 -32.42 16.82
CA TRP A 5 4.20 -32.62 15.42
C TRP A 5 5.46 -32.81 14.56
N ALA A 6 6.43 -31.90 14.66
CA ALA A 6 7.66 -31.96 13.88
C ALA A 6 8.42 -33.28 14.13
N ASN A 7 8.52 -33.73 15.38
CA ASN A 7 9.19 -34.98 15.75
C ASN A 7 8.53 -36.22 15.12
N THR A 8 7.21 -36.19 14.93
CA THR A 8 6.45 -37.30 14.32
C THR A 8 6.40 -37.22 12.80
N HIS A 9 6.73 -36.07 12.20
CA HIS A 9 6.62 -35.80 10.76
C HIS A 9 7.96 -35.43 10.13
N GLY A 10 9.07 -35.95 10.66
CA GLY A 10 10.41 -35.78 10.08
C GLY A 10 10.91 -34.34 10.07
N GLY A 11 10.59 -33.56 11.11
CA GLY A 11 10.95 -32.15 11.27
C GLY A 11 10.04 -31.18 10.53
N LYS A 12 9.00 -31.65 9.82
CA LYS A 12 8.13 -30.81 9.00
C LYS A 12 6.91 -30.31 9.77
N LEU A 13 6.51 -29.09 9.45
CA LEU A 13 5.27 -28.47 9.93
C LEU A 13 4.08 -28.83 9.02
N PRO A 14 2.83 -28.73 9.50
CA PRO A 14 1.65 -29.05 8.71
C PRO A 14 1.58 -28.23 7.40
N SER A 15 1.38 -28.88 6.26
CA SER A 15 1.41 -28.23 4.94
C SER A 15 0.11 -28.42 4.18
N THR A 16 -0.45 -29.63 4.19
CA THR A 16 -1.69 -29.98 3.49
C THR A 16 -2.93 -29.59 4.30
N ARG A 17 -4.10 -29.54 3.66
CA ARG A 17 -5.36 -29.23 4.36
C ARG A 17 -5.65 -30.27 5.43
N GLU A 18 -5.33 -31.52 5.13
CA GLU A 18 -5.49 -32.68 6.00
C GLU A 18 -4.55 -32.59 7.21
N GLU A 19 -3.26 -32.31 6.99
CA GLU A 19 -2.28 -32.12 8.07
C GLU A 19 -2.66 -30.94 8.97
N LYS A 20 -3.13 -29.83 8.38
CA LYS A 20 -3.58 -28.65 9.14
C LYS A 20 -4.79 -28.97 10.01
N LYS A 21 -5.71 -29.81 9.52
CA LYS A 21 -6.85 -30.30 10.30
C LYS A 21 -6.38 -31.23 11.43
N GLN A 22 -5.51 -32.19 11.13
CA GLN A 22 -4.94 -33.11 12.12
C GLN A 22 -4.17 -32.36 13.23
N PHE A 23 -3.45 -31.29 12.89
CA PHE A 23 -2.77 -30.45 13.88
C PHE A 23 -3.77 -29.72 14.79
N LYS A 24 -4.88 -29.20 14.25
CA LYS A 24 -5.97 -28.64 15.08
C LYS A 24 -6.60 -29.70 15.98
N ASP A 25 -6.83 -30.90 15.46
CA ASP A 25 -7.38 -32.02 16.24
C ASP A 25 -6.40 -32.47 17.34
N LEU A 26 -5.08 -32.42 17.09
CA LEU A 26 -4.04 -32.65 18.09
C LEU A 26 -4.11 -31.62 19.22
N ILE A 27 -4.23 -30.32 18.89
CA ILE A 27 -4.44 -29.26 19.90
C ILE A 27 -5.70 -29.56 20.72
N LYS A 28 -6.81 -29.86 20.05
CA LYS A 28 -8.09 -30.17 20.69
C LYS A 28 -8.01 -31.39 21.62
N SER A 29 -7.24 -32.41 21.24
CA SER A 29 -7.08 -33.64 22.04
C SER A 29 -6.40 -33.42 23.39
N LYS A 30 -5.64 -32.33 23.54
CA LYS A 30 -4.94 -31.97 24.79
C LYS A 30 -5.82 -31.10 25.71
N MET A 31 -6.96 -30.65 25.22
CA MET A 31 -7.94 -29.88 25.98
C MET A 31 -8.66 -30.82 26.96
N ILE A 32 -8.64 -30.48 28.26
CA ILE A 32 -9.23 -31.30 29.33
C ILE A 32 -10.71 -30.95 29.51
N THR A 33 -11.05 -29.67 29.47
CA THR A 33 -12.44 -29.19 29.62
C THR A 33 -12.84 -28.30 28.45
N VAL A 34 -14.14 -28.22 28.16
CA VAL A 34 -14.65 -27.46 27.01
C VAL A 34 -14.50 -25.94 27.17
N ASP A 35 -14.20 -25.47 28.38
CA ASP A 35 -14.13 -24.06 28.74
C ASP A 35 -12.70 -23.50 28.77
N GLU A 36 -11.74 -24.22 28.19
CA GLU A 36 -10.35 -23.76 28.09
C GLU A 36 -10.15 -22.79 26.91
N GLU A 37 -10.44 -21.50 27.14
CA GLU A 37 -10.33 -20.43 26.14
C GLU A 37 -8.94 -20.35 25.48
N ASN A 38 -7.85 -20.59 26.22
CA ASN A 38 -6.50 -20.61 25.67
C ASN A 38 -6.28 -21.67 24.57
N TYR A 39 -6.93 -22.85 24.68
CA TYR A 39 -6.91 -23.88 23.65
C TYR A 39 -7.77 -23.51 22.45
N LYS A 40 -8.89 -22.82 22.67
CA LYS A 40 -9.73 -22.27 21.59
C LYS A 40 -8.92 -21.24 20.77
N GLU A 41 -8.28 -20.28 21.44
CA GLU A 41 -7.37 -19.31 20.82
C GLU A 41 -6.23 -20.01 20.06
N ALA A 42 -5.61 -21.04 20.65
CA ALA A 42 -4.54 -21.80 20.00
C ALA A 42 -5.00 -22.52 18.73
N MET A 43 -6.22 -23.07 18.70
CA MET A 43 -6.81 -23.70 17.51
C MET A 43 -7.08 -22.66 16.40
N GLU A 44 -7.61 -21.50 16.77
CA GLU A 44 -7.86 -20.39 15.83
C GLU A 44 -6.55 -19.84 15.25
N ALA A 45 -5.54 -19.65 16.10
CA ALA A 45 -4.23 -19.13 15.73
C ALA A 45 -3.25 -20.19 15.19
N SER A 46 -3.65 -21.47 15.13
CA SER A 46 -2.78 -22.59 14.70
C SER A 46 -2.16 -22.38 13.32
N PHE A 47 -2.79 -21.58 12.44
CA PHE A 47 -2.24 -21.23 11.14
C PHE A 47 -0.91 -20.48 11.20
N LYS A 48 -0.63 -19.78 12.30
CA LYS A 48 0.65 -19.08 12.51
C LYS A 48 1.82 -20.06 12.60
N VAL A 49 1.58 -21.30 13.05
CA VAL A 49 2.62 -22.34 13.16
C VAL A 49 3.13 -22.75 11.79
N PHE A 50 2.25 -22.85 10.80
CA PHE A 50 2.59 -23.33 9.45
C PHE A 50 2.50 -22.22 8.39
N SER A 51 2.52 -20.96 8.82
CA SER A 51 2.66 -19.85 7.89
C SER A 51 4.08 -19.86 7.30
N PRO A 52 4.26 -19.48 6.02
CA PRO A 52 5.58 -19.39 5.42
C PRO A 52 6.50 -18.52 6.26
N GLN A 53 7.69 -19.04 6.55
CA GLN A 53 8.76 -18.28 7.19
C GLN A 53 9.44 -17.37 6.16
N GLY A 54 10.08 -16.31 6.65
CA GLY A 54 10.82 -15.33 5.88
C GLY A 54 10.10 -13.99 5.73
N ILE A 55 10.64 -13.18 4.83
CA ILE A 55 10.13 -11.86 4.51
C ILE A 55 9.07 -11.90 3.41
N GLY A 56 8.08 -11.01 3.50
CA GLY A 56 7.04 -10.87 2.48
C GLY A 56 7.58 -10.28 1.16
N PRO A 57 6.84 -10.44 0.04
CA PRO A 57 7.27 -10.01 -1.29
C PRO A 57 7.54 -8.50 -1.37
N ASN A 58 6.77 -7.68 -0.65
CA ASN A 58 6.98 -6.23 -0.61
C ASN A 58 8.34 -5.87 0.02
N LEU A 59 8.67 -6.47 1.18
CA LEU A 59 9.97 -6.22 1.81
C LEU A 59 11.12 -6.74 0.96
N GLN A 60 10.94 -7.90 0.30
CA GLN A 60 11.91 -8.44 -0.64
C GLN A 60 12.20 -7.47 -1.79
N LYS A 61 11.16 -6.81 -2.34
CA LYS A 61 11.30 -5.77 -3.38
C LYS A 61 12.08 -4.56 -2.86
N ILE A 62 11.81 -4.11 -1.63
CA ILE A 62 12.47 -2.95 -1.03
C ILE A 62 13.96 -3.21 -0.78
N ILE A 63 14.33 -4.37 -0.23
CA ILE A 63 15.75 -4.67 0.05
C ILE A 63 16.56 -4.97 -1.22
N ASN A 64 15.89 -5.35 -2.32
CA ASN A 64 16.50 -5.57 -3.62
C ASN A 64 16.41 -4.34 -4.54
N ASP A 65 15.88 -3.23 -4.03
CA ASP A 65 15.77 -2.00 -4.80
C ASP A 65 17.15 -1.41 -5.10
N SER A 66 17.32 -0.76 -6.25
CA SER A 66 18.59 -0.13 -6.62
C SER A 66 19.00 0.96 -5.63
N CYS A 67 18.05 1.63 -4.97
CA CYS A 67 18.34 2.59 -3.91
C CYS A 67 18.95 1.97 -2.64
N SER A 68 18.95 0.63 -2.50
CA SER A 68 19.66 -0.06 -1.41
C SER A 68 21.17 -0.11 -1.61
N GLU A 69 21.67 0.19 -2.81
CA GLU A 69 23.09 0.35 -3.10
C GLU A 69 23.50 1.79 -2.75
N VAL A 70 23.88 1.98 -1.48
CA VAL A 70 24.00 3.31 -0.88
C VAL A 70 25.35 3.99 -1.15
N ASP A 71 25.29 5.32 -1.24
CA ASP A 71 26.39 6.26 -1.38
C ASP A 71 26.26 7.45 -0.40
N SER A 72 27.13 8.46 -0.51
CA SER A 72 27.13 9.62 0.38
C SER A 72 25.87 10.50 0.27
N ASN A 73 25.10 10.39 -0.82
CA ASN A 73 23.88 11.18 -1.08
C ASN A 73 22.60 10.43 -0.70
N SER A 74 22.72 9.15 -0.33
CA SER A 74 21.60 8.29 -0.01
C SER A 74 20.88 8.76 1.27
N SER A 75 19.55 8.67 1.25
CA SER A 75 18.72 9.05 2.39
C SER A 75 18.89 8.09 3.58
N ASP A 76 18.59 8.56 4.78
CA ASP A 76 18.67 7.75 6.00
C ASP A 76 17.82 6.48 5.93
N PHE A 77 16.66 6.56 5.27
CA PHE A 77 15.80 5.41 5.02
C PHE A 77 16.54 4.32 4.24
N TRP A 78 17.17 4.67 3.12
CA TRP A 78 17.88 3.71 2.28
C TRP A 78 19.14 3.16 2.93
N VAL A 79 19.83 3.95 3.76
CA VAL A 79 20.92 3.44 4.61
C VAL A 79 20.42 2.37 5.60
N MET A 80 19.26 2.59 6.23
CA MET A 80 18.65 1.59 7.11
C MET A 80 18.15 0.36 6.34
N VAL A 81 17.65 0.51 5.12
CA VAL A 81 17.27 -0.61 4.23
C VAL A 81 18.50 -1.43 3.82
N ALA A 82 19.63 -0.79 3.49
CA ALA A 82 20.88 -1.48 3.19
C ALA A 82 21.39 -2.27 4.41
N ALA A 83 21.34 -1.68 5.62
CA ALA A 83 21.65 -2.38 6.85
C ALA A 83 20.73 -3.58 7.10
N LEU A 84 19.43 -3.42 6.80
CA LEU A 84 18.42 -4.47 6.94
C LEU A 84 18.68 -5.63 5.97
N LYS A 85 19.06 -5.35 4.73
CA LYS A 85 19.45 -6.35 3.72
C LYS A 85 20.59 -7.22 4.25
N GLU A 86 21.63 -6.60 4.82
CA GLU A 86 22.75 -7.33 5.42
C GLU A 86 22.34 -8.13 6.66
N PHE A 87 21.52 -7.55 7.54
CA PHE A 87 21.00 -8.23 8.74
C PHE A 87 20.23 -9.49 8.35
N ILE A 88 19.28 -9.39 7.41
CA ILE A 88 18.46 -10.51 6.94
C ILE A 88 19.35 -11.64 6.40
N ALA A 89 20.40 -11.30 5.64
CA ALA A 89 21.32 -12.28 5.06
C ALA A 89 22.26 -12.95 6.09
N SER A 90 22.41 -12.38 7.29
CA SER A 90 23.36 -12.84 8.30
C SER A 90 22.68 -13.16 9.63
N GLU A 91 22.62 -12.24 10.60
CA GLU A 91 22.06 -12.52 11.93
C GLU A 91 20.57 -12.85 11.92
N GLY A 92 19.84 -12.34 10.93
CA GLY A 92 18.41 -12.56 10.76
C GLY A 92 18.04 -13.92 10.20
N GLY A 93 18.98 -14.66 9.58
CA GLY A 93 18.69 -16.00 9.03
C GLY A 93 17.53 -16.02 8.02
N GLY A 94 17.38 -14.98 7.22
CA GLY A 94 16.26 -14.79 6.28
C GLY A 94 15.06 -14.02 6.85
N GLU A 95 15.11 -13.59 8.10
CA GLU A 95 14.05 -12.84 8.78
C GLU A 95 14.44 -11.40 9.08
N SER A 96 13.42 -10.52 9.16
CA SER A 96 13.61 -9.16 9.64
C SER A 96 13.83 -9.12 11.16
N PRO A 97 14.39 -8.01 11.70
CA PRO A 97 14.40 -7.76 13.13
C PRO A 97 13.03 -7.96 13.77
N LEU A 98 13.01 -8.47 15.00
CA LEU A 98 11.78 -8.74 15.72
C LEU A 98 11.10 -7.43 16.17
N GLU A 99 9.77 -7.34 16.03
CA GLU A 99 8.98 -6.18 16.47
C GLU A 99 8.98 -6.02 18.01
N GLY A 100 9.11 -7.14 18.73
CA GLY A 100 9.21 -7.20 20.20
C GLY A 100 7.87 -7.15 20.93
N SER A 101 6.78 -6.77 20.28
CA SER A 101 5.42 -6.86 20.83
C SER A 101 4.76 -8.20 20.49
N ILE A 102 3.95 -8.70 21.42
CA ILE A 102 3.06 -9.86 21.22
C ILE A 102 1.60 -9.40 21.40
N PRO A 103 0.64 -10.01 20.69
CA PRO A 103 -0.78 -9.76 20.92
C PRO A 103 -1.20 -10.29 22.29
N ASP A 104 -2.33 -9.79 22.78
CA ASP A 104 -2.97 -10.34 23.98
C ASP A 104 -3.38 -11.80 23.76
N MET A 105 -3.40 -12.58 24.83
CA MET A 105 -3.78 -14.00 24.82
C MET A 105 -4.23 -14.46 26.19
N THR A 106 -5.14 -15.43 26.24
CA THR A 106 -5.58 -16.03 27.50
C THR A 106 -4.45 -16.82 28.14
N SER A 107 -3.87 -16.26 29.20
CA SER A 107 -2.75 -16.85 29.94
C SER A 107 -2.70 -16.33 31.38
N SER A 108 -1.86 -16.93 32.22
CA SER A 108 -1.56 -16.31 33.51
C SER A 108 -0.71 -15.05 33.28
N THR A 109 -0.86 -14.07 34.16
CA THR A 109 -0.09 -12.83 34.10
C THR A 109 1.42 -13.09 34.07
N GLU A 110 1.89 -14.06 34.87
CA GLU A 110 3.30 -14.42 34.93
C GLU A 110 3.82 -14.98 33.60
N LEU A 111 3.11 -15.94 33.00
CA LEU A 111 3.51 -16.55 31.73
C LEU A 111 3.49 -15.52 30.59
N TYR A 112 2.45 -14.68 30.53
CA TYR A 112 2.36 -13.62 29.55
C TYR A 112 3.51 -12.61 29.67
N VAL A 113 3.83 -12.14 30.88
CA VAL A 113 4.92 -11.20 31.12
C VAL A 113 6.28 -11.81 30.79
N ASN A 114 6.52 -13.07 31.14
CA ASN A 114 7.77 -13.76 30.81
C ASN A 114 7.94 -13.96 29.29
N LEU A 115 6.87 -14.32 28.59
CA LEU A 115 6.87 -14.40 27.13
C LEU A 115 7.14 -13.03 26.50
N GLN A 116 6.45 -11.99 26.96
CA GLN A 116 6.64 -10.63 26.47
C GLN A 116 8.10 -10.15 26.63
N LYS A 117 8.70 -10.38 27.82
CA LYS A 117 10.11 -10.05 28.07
C LYS A 117 11.07 -10.77 27.12
N THR A 118 10.77 -12.02 26.76
CA THR A 118 11.59 -12.79 25.81
C THR A 118 11.60 -12.15 24.42
N TYR A 119 10.42 -11.74 23.92
CA TYR A 119 10.30 -11.03 22.64
C TYR A 119 10.98 -9.65 22.68
N GLN A 120 10.82 -8.90 23.78
CA GLN A 120 11.48 -7.62 23.97
C GLN A 120 13.01 -7.74 24.00
N ALA A 121 13.54 -8.75 24.69
CA ALA A 121 14.98 -8.99 24.76
C ALA A 121 15.57 -9.33 23.38
N LYS A 122 14.89 -10.18 22.59
CA LYS A 122 15.31 -10.48 21.22
C LYS A 122 15.22 -9.26 20.31
N ALA A 123 14.15 -8.46 20.40
CA ALA A 123 14.02 -7.23 19.63
C ALA A 123 15.12 -6.21 19.96
N GLU A 124 15.51 -6.09 21.23
CA GLU A 124 16.65 -5.24 21.65
C GLU A 124 17.97 -5.76 21.08
N ALA A 125 18.20 -7.08 21.12
CA ALA A 125 19.39 -7.68 20.52
C ALA A 125 19.48 -7.41 19.01
N ASP A 126 18.37 -7.59 18.27
CA ASP A 126 18.31 -7.31 16.83
C ASP A 126 18.53 -5.82 16.53
N PHE A 127 17.97 -4.94 17.35
CA PHE A 127 18.19 -3.49 17.25
C PHE A 127 19.68 -3.13 17.40
N LEU A 128 20.39 -3.70 18.37
CA LEU A 128 21.82 -3.40 18.58
C LEU A 128 22.67 -3.83 17.38
N VAL A 129 22.34 -4.98 16.75
CA VAL A 129 23.00 -5.42 15.52
C VAL A 129 22.72 -4.44 14.38
N MET A 130 21.45 -4.07 14.19
CA MET A 130 21.04 -3.08 13.18
C MET A 130 21.73 -1.73 13.39
N GLU A 131 21.83 -1.25 14.62
CA GLU A 131 22.53 0.00 14.96
C GLU A 131 24.00 -0.06 14.52
N GLN A 132 24.68 -1.18 14.80
CA GLN A 132 26.07 -1.34 14.42
C GLN A 132 26.24 -1.40 12.89
N ARG A 133 25.34 -2.07 12.18
CA ARG A 133 25.34 -2.13 10.70
C ARG A 133 25.14 -0.76 10.08
N VAL A 134 24.15 -0.01 10.55
CA VAL A 134 23.90 1.37 10.10
C VAL A 134 25.15 2.24 10.30
N LYS A 135 25.79 2.19 11.48
CA LYS A 135 27.02 2.92 11.75
C LYS A 135 28.17 2.54 10.83
N ASN A 136 28.34 1.24 10.57
CA ASN A 136 29.40 0.75 9.68
C ASN A 136 29.17 1.22 8.24
N LEU A 137 27.93 1.19 7.76
CA LEU A 137 27.56 1.68 6.44
C LEU A 137 27.78 3.19 6.32
N LEU A 138 27.36 3.98 7.31
CA LEU A 138 27.59 5.43 7.33
C LEU A 138 29.09 5.76 7.22
N LYS A 139 29.95 5.06 7.98
CA LYS A 139 31.41 5.20 7.85
C LYS A 139 31.89 4.89 6.43
N LYS A 140 31.41 3.79 5.83
CA LYS A 140 31.80 3.35 4.48
C LYS A 140 31.44 4.38 3.40
N ILE A 141 30.32 5.08 3.56
CA ILE A 141 29.86 6.13 2.63
C ILE A 141 30.31 7.54 3.04
N ASN A 142 31.27 7.66 3.96
CA ASN A 142 31.83 8.93 4.47
C ASN A 142 30.78 9.89 5.08
N ARG A 143 29.74 9.34 5.72
CA ARG A 143 28.76 10.09 6.53
C ARG A 143 29.07 9.92 8.03
N ASP A 144 28.65 10.89 8.83
CA ASP A 144 28.77 10.81 10.28
C ASP A 144 28.03 9.56 10.83
N PRO A 145 28.69 8.65 11.55
CA PRO A 145 28.06 7.46 12.13
C PRO A 145 26.94 7.78 13.13
N ALA A 146 26.88 9.00 13.64
CA ALA A 146 25.82 9.47 14.53
C ALA A 146 24.68 10.22 13.79
N SER A 147 24.72 10.33 12.46
CA SER A 147 23.72 11.12 11.71
C SER A 147 22.31 10.54 11.79
N ILE A 148 22.18 9.22 12.00
CA ILE A 148 20.89 8.55 12.19
C ILE A 148 20.74 8.20 13.67
N SER A 149 19.70 8.76 14.30
CA SER A 149 19.49 8.58 15.74
C SER A 149 19.10 7.14 16.11
N LYS A 150 19.51 6.71 17.31
CA LYS A 150 19.09 5.42 17.90
C LYS A 150 17.59 5.23 17.90
N ALA A 151 16.84 6.28 18.22
CA ALA A 151 15.37 6.25 18.25
C ALA A 151 14.78 5.95 16.86
N ASN A 152 15.36 6.53 15.81
CA ASN A 152 14.94 6.28 14.44
C ASN A 152 15.23 4.82 14.01
N ILE A 153 16.44 4.33 14.30
CA ILE A 153 16.82 2.93 14.00
C ILE A 153 15.93 1.95 14.77
N LYS A 154 15.63 2.22 16.05
CA LYS A 154 14.74 1.39 16.86
C LYS A 154 13.31 1.37 16.31
N SER A 155 12.79 2.53 15.92
CA SER A 155 11.49 2.64 15.24
C SER A 155 11.47 1.88 13.91
N PHE A 156 12.55 1.96 13.13
CA PHE A 156 12.71 1.23 11.88
C PHE A 156 12.69 -0.29 12.11
N CYS A 157 13.43 -0.80 13.10
CA CYS A 157 13.45 -2.23 13.44
C CYS A 157 12.05 -2.73 13.82
N ARG A 158 11.34 -1.97 14.65
CA ARG A 158 9.96 -2.29 15.05
C ARG A 158 8.99 -2.39 13.86
N ASN A 159 9.24 -1.61 12.81
CA ASN A 159 8.38 -1.53 11.63
C ASN A 159 8.97 -2.21 10.39
N ALA A 160 10.03 -3.01 10.52
CA ALA A 160 10.77 -3.57 9.37
C ALA A 160 9.89 -4.40 8.42
N ARG A 161 8.89 -5.13 8.95
CA ARG A 161 7.93 -5.89 8.13
C ARG A 161 6.86 -5.03 7.44
N LYS A 162 6.71 -3.78 7.86
CA LYS A 162 5.64 -2.84 7.45
C LYS A 162 6.17 -1.72 6.55
N LEU A 163 7.45 -1.79 6.14
CA LEU A 163 8.05 -0.77 5.28
C LEU A 163 7.31 -0.69 3.94
N ALA A 164 7.15 0.53 3.45
CA ALA A 164 6.56 0.82 2.16
C ALA A 164 7.36 1.91 1.46
N VAL A 165 7.48 1.79 0.13
CA VAL A 165 8.09 2.79 -0.74
C VAL A 165 7.08 3.14 -1.82
N CYS A 166 6.62 4.38 -1.81
CA CYS A 166 5.67 4.91 -2.79
C CYS A 166 6.45 5.68 -3.87
N ARG A 167 6.27 5.30 -5.13
CA ARG A 167 6.85 5.99 -6.30
C ARG A 167 5.71 6.40 -7.22
N TYR A 168 5.66 7.68 -7.53
CA TYR A 168 4.62 8.28 -8.35
C TYR A 168 5.17 8.57 -9.74
N ARG A 169 4.29 8.48 -10.74
CA ARG A 169 4.59 8.98 -12.08
C ARG A 169 4.50 10.50 -12.06
N LEU A 170 5.24 11.14 -12.96
CA LEU A 170 5.13 12.58 -13.15
C LEU A 170 3.82 12.88 -13.84
N VAL A 171 3.20 14.01 -13.48
CA VAL A 171 1.99 14.50 -14.17
C VAL A 171 2.28 14.71 -15.66
N GLU A 172 3.49 15.13 -16.02
CA GLU A 172 3.91 15.25 -17.42
C GLU A 172 3.86 13.90 -18.15
N ASP A 173 4.31 12.82 -17.53
CA ASP A 173 4.29 11.48 -18.12
C ASP A 173 2.85 10.97 -18.28
N GLU A 174 1.96 11.28 -17.33
CA GLU A 174 0.53 10.95 -17.44
C GLU A 174 -0.11 11.64 -18.65
N PHE A 175 0.31 12.86 -18.96
CA PHE A 175 -0.25 13.66 -20.05
C PHE A 175 0.33 13.30 -21.42
N ASN A 176 1.66 13.07 -21.47
CA ASN A 176 2.41 12.91 -22.71
C ASN A 176 2.74 11.46 -23.05
N SER A 177 2.67 10.55 -22.08
CA SER A 177 3.02 9.13 -22.24
C SER A 177 2.12 8.26 -21.34
N PRO A 178 0.80 8.28 -21.55
CA PRO A 178 -0.16 7.55 -20.70
C PRO A 178 0.10 6.04 -20.74
N VAL A 179 -0.25 5.32 -19.68
CA VAL A 179 -0.25 3.84 -19.70
C VAL A 179 -1.46 3.36 -20.51
N GLN A 180 -1.35 3.47 -21.84
CA GLN A 180 -2.44 3.21 -22.78
C GLN A 180 -3.18 1.88 -22.53
N PRO A 181 -2.52 0.72 -22.30
CA PRO A 181 -3.23 -0.52 -22.04
C PRO A 181 -4.07 -0.49 -20.75
N GLU A 182 -3.60 0.21 -19.73
CA GLU A 182 -4.27 0.32 -18.43
C GLU A 182 -5.46 1.29 -18.52
N LEU A 183 -5.28 2.42 -19.19
CA LEU A 183 -6.38 3.35 -19.48
C LEU A 183 -7.47 2.70 -20.35
N GLN A 184 -7.11 1.98 -21.41
CA GLN A 184 -8.06 1.25 -22.24
C GLN A 184 -8.83 0.21 -21.44
N LYS A 185 -8.14 -0.54 -20.57
CA LYS A 185 -8.77 -1.49 -19.66
C LYS A 185 -9.81 -0.79 -18.79
N TYR A 186 -9.46 0.32 -18.13
CA TYR A 186 -10.39 1.05 -17.28
C TYR A 186 -11.61 1.57 -18.04
N LEU A 187 -11.43 2.07 -19.27
CA LEU A 187 -12.53 2.58 -20.10
C LEU A 187 -13.55 1.49 -20.49
N THR A 188 -13.13 0.23 -20.55
CA THR A 188 -14.00 -0.91 -20.92
C THR A 188 -14.52 -1.71 -19.72
N ASP A 189 -14.06 -1.39 -18.52
CA ASP A 189 -14.38 -2.12 -17.29
C ASP A 189 -15.71 -1.60 -16.69
N GLU A 190 -16.56 -2.50 -16.20
CA GLU A 190 -17.88 -2.14 -15.67
C GLU A 190 -17.82 -1.30 -14.39
N ASP A 191 -16.81 -1.54 -13.53
CA ASP A 191 -16.66 -0.84 -12.26
C ASP A 191 -15.85 0.45 -12.38
N TYR A 192 -14.92 0.49 -13.34
CA TYR A 192 -14.00 1.63 -13.54
C TYR A 192 -14.40 2.55 -14.70
N GLY A 193 -15.25 2.11 -15.62
CA GLY A 193 -15.60 2.84 -16.85
C GLY A 193 -16.12 4.24 -16.60
N THR A 194 -16.98 4.42 -15.61
CA THR A 194 -17.49 5.76 -15.22
C THR A 194 -16.38 6.66 -14.70
N ALA A 195 -15.49 6.15 -13.85
CA ALA A 195 -14.38 6.94 -13.29
C ALA A 195 -13.35 7.31 -14.37
N ALA A 196 -13.03 6.38 -15.26
CA ALA A 196 -12.16 6.64 -16.41
C ALA A 196 -12.81 7.63 -17.39
N GLY A 197 -14.11 7.50 -17.65
CA GLY A 197 -14.88 8.46 -18.44
C GLY A 197 -14.85 9.86 -17.84
N LEU A 198 -15.05 9.98 -16.52
CA LEU A 198 -14.95 11.27 -15.80
C LEU A 198 -13.55 11.85 -15.92
N TYR A 199 -12.50 11.04 -15.75
CA TYR A 199 -11.12 11.48 -15.95
C TYR A 199 -10.89 12.06 -17.35
N ILE A 200 -11.33 11.35 -18.40
CA ILE A 200 -11.19 11.84 -19.79
C ILE A 200 -12.01 13.10 -20.01
N LEU A 201 -13.23 13.19 -19.46
CA LEU A 201 -14.09 14.36 -19.63
C LEU A 201 -13.57 15.59 -18.88
N LEU A 202 -12.94 15.43 -17.72
CA LEU A 202 -12.27 16.53 -17.03
C LEU A 202 -11.13 17.09 -17.87
N ARG A 203 -10.28 16.22 -18.46
CA ARG A 203 -9.23 16.63 -19.40
C ARG A 203 -9.80 17.26 -20.68
N ALA A 204 -10.92 16.73 -21.19
CA ALA A 204 -11.59 17.28 -22.36
C ALA A 204 -12.20 18.67 -22.04
N ALA A 205 -12.71 18.89 -20.83
CA ALA A 205 -13.23 20.17 -20.38
C ALA A 205 -12.12 21.23 -20.31
N ASP A 206 -10.91 20.88 -19.86
CA ASP A 206 -9.75 21.79 -19.89
C ASP A 206 -9.37 22.17 -21.33
N ARG A 207 -9.32 21.19 -22.24
CA ARG A 207 -9.04 21.44 -23.67
C ARG A 207 -10.15 22.27 -24.32
N PHE A 208 -11.40 22.03 -23.95
CA PHE A 208 -12.54 22.80 -24.39
C PHE A 208 -12.40 24.26 -23.92
N ALA A 209 -12.07 24.49 -22.65
CA ALA A 209 -11.89 25.82 -22.10
C ALA A 209 -10.75 26.58 -22.80
N ALA A 210 -9.64 25.91 -23.12
CA ALA A 210 -8.54 26.49 -23.88
C ALA A 210 -8.96 26.90 -25.31
N ASN A 211 -9.84 26.14 -25.95
CA ASN A 211 -10.28 26.40 -27.33
C ASN A 211 -11.39 27.44 -27.43
N TYR A 212 -12.32 27.46 -26.47
CA TYR A 212 -13.55 28.25 -26.53
C TYR A 212 -13.63 29.38 -25.49
N ASN A 213 -12.62 29.53 -24.64
CA ASN A 213 -12.56 30.52 -23.54
C ASN A 213 -13.74 30.46 -22.57
N LYS A 214 -14.37 29.28 -22.43
CA LYS A 214 -15.42 28.96 -21.46
C LYS A 214 -15.44 27.47 -21.17
N PHE A 215 -15.90 27.06 -20.00
CA PHE A 215 -16.17 25.64 -19.73
C PHE A 215 -17.48 25.18 -20.39
N PRO A 216 -17.63 23.87 -20.69
CA PRO A 216 -18.86 23.34 -21.27
C PRO A 216 -20.05 23.59 -20.32
N GLY A 217 -21.12 24.20 -20.85
CA GLY A 217 -22.35 24.50 -20.10
C GLY A 217 -22.24 25.57 -19.01
N GLN A 218 -21.15 26.34 -19.00
CA GLN A 218 -20.92 27.39 -17.98
C GLN A 218 -21.92 28.56 -18.05
N PHE A 219 -22.42 28.88 -19.25
CA PHE A 219 -23.33 30.00 -19.47
C PHE A 219 -24.69 29.50 -19.94
N ASP A 220 -25.76 30.17 -19.50
CA ASP A 220 -27.12 29.91 -19.94
C ASP A 220 -27.22 30.11 -21.47
N GLY A 221 -27.32 29.01 -22.24
CA GLY A 221 -27.22 29.06 -23.70
C GLY A 221 -27.13 27.68 -24.38
N GLU A 222 -26.50 27.65 -25.57
CA GLU A 222 -26.39 26.56 -26.57
C GLU A 222 -25.83 25.22 -26.03
N MET A 223 -26.52 24.60 -25.08
CA MET A 223 -26.09 23.37 -24.42
C MET A 223 -25.88 22.22 -25.42
N ASP A 224 -26.73 22.11 -26.43
CA ASP A 224 -26.60 21.12 -27.51
C ASP A 224 -25.31 21.31 -28.32
N GLU A 225 -24.89 22.56 -28.52
CA GLU A 225 -23.63 22.86 -29.20
C GLU A 225 -22.43 22.51 -28.31
N ASP A 226 -22.48 22.89 -27.02
CA ASP A 226 -21.44 22.55 -26.06
C ASP A 226 -21.29 21.03 -25.90
N ILE A 227 -22.39 20.27 -25.85
CA ILE A 227 -22.40 18.79 -25.85
C ILE A 227 -21.68 18.26 -27.10
N SER A 228 -22.04 18.76 -28.28
CA SER A 228 -21.45 18.31 -29.56
C SER A 228 -19.94 18.62 -29.64
N ARG A 229 -19.53 19.79 -29.17
CA ARG A 229 -18.13 20.23 -29.12
C ARG A 229 -17.34 19.47 -28.06
N LEU A 230 -17.90 19.21 -26.88
CA LEU A 230 -17.26 18.42 -25.83
C LEU A 230 -17.05 16.98 -26.28
N LYS A 231 -18.07 16.36 -26.88
CA LYS A 231 -17.97 15.02 -27.50
C LYS A 231 -16.83 14.95 -28.51
N SER A 232 -16.77 15.91 -29.43
CA SER A 232 -15.70 15.98 -30.43
C SER A 232 -14.32 16.14 -29.79
N THR A 233 -14.23 16.94 -28.72
CA THR A 233 -12.99 17.17 -27.96
C THR A 233 -12.54 15.90 -27.22
N ALA A 234 -13.47 15.19 -26.59
CA ALA A 234 -13.20 13.94 -25.88
C ALA A 234 -12.76 12.81 -26.82
N VAL A 235 -13.41 12.68 -27.98
CA VAL A 235 -12.97 11.74 -29.03
C VAL A 235 -11.58 12.08 -29.55
N GLY A 236 -11.30 13.36 -29.82
CA GLY A 236 -9.97 13.81 -30.19
C GLY A 236 -8.91 13.48 -29.14
N LEU A 237 -9.22 13.69 -27.86
CA LEU A 237 -8.34 13.33 -26.75
C LEU A 237 -8.09 11.83 -26.65
N LEU A 238 -9.13 10.99 -26.79
CA LEU A 238 -8.96 9.54 -26.80
C LEU A 238 -8.06 9.07 -27.94
N ASN A 239 -8.17 9.69 -29.11
CA ASN A 239 -7.30 9.39 -30.25
C ASN A 239 -5.85 9.79 -29.97
N ASP A 240 -5.63 10.99 -29.41
CA ASP A 240 -4.30 11.49 -29.02
C ASP A 240 -3.64 10.57 -27.97
N LEU A 241 -4.43 9.99 -27.05
CA LEU A 241 -3.99 9.04 -26.03
C LEU A 241 -3.89 7.58 -26.55
N GLY A 242 -4.11 7.34 -27.85
CA GLY A 242 -4.08 6.00 -28.45
C GLY A 242 -5.24 5.09 -28.05
N CYS A 243 -6.27 5.60 -27.37
CA CYS A 243 -7.48 4.86 -26.99
C CYS A 243 -8.52 4.87 -28.12
N ASN A 244 -8.07 4.64 -29.37
CA ASN A 244 -8.91 4.65 -30.56
C ASN A 244 -10.01 3.59 -30.44
N GLY A 245 -11.27 4.00 -30.63
CA GLY A 245 -12.42 3.10 -30.57
C GLY A 245 -13.02 2.92 -29.17
N SER A 246 -12.39 3.44 -28.12
CA SER A 246 -13.07 3.61 -26.83
C SER A 246 -14.15 4.70 -26.97
N ALA A 247 -15.30 4.48 -26.35
CA ALA A 247 -16.40 5.44 -26.33
C ALA A 247 -16.71 5.84 -24.89
N ILE A 248 -16.99 7.12 -24.67
CA ILE A 248 -17.53 7.61 -23.41
C ILE A 248 -19.05 7.61 -23.55
N SER A 249 -19.75 7.22 -22.48
CA SER A 249 -21.22 7.26 -22.45
C SER A 249 -21.72 8.68 -22.79
N GLU A 250 -22.70 8.76 -23.69
CA GLU A 250 -23.36 10.02 -24.03
C GLU A 250 -23.97 10.67 -22.79
N ASP A 251 -24.55 9.87 -21.88
CA ASP A 251 -25.12 10.38 -20.63
C ASP A 251 -24.08 11.12 -19.79
N LEU A 252 -22.84 10.62 -19.75
CA LEU A 252 -21.76 11.25 -18.99
C LEU A 252 -21.29 12.56 -19.64
N ILE A 253 -21.30 12.63 -20.98
CA ILE A 253 -21.00 13.86 -21.73
C ILE A 253 -22.07 14.93 -21.46
N ASN A 254 -23.35 14.54 -21.54
CA ASN A 254 -24.48 15.41 -21.25
C ASN A 254 -24.41 15.94 -19.81
N GLU A 255 -24.12 15.06 -18.85
CA GLU A 255 -24.03 15.43 -17.44
C GLU A 255 -22.82 16.35 -17.17
N MET A 256 -21.69 16.16 -17.85
CA MET A 256 -20.54 17.08 -17.74
C MET A 256 -20.88 18.51 -18.19
N CYS A 257 -21.63 18.66 -19.28
CA CYS A 257 -22.14 19.97 -19.70
C CYS A 257 -23.14 20.51 -18.66
N ARG A 258 -24.05 19.67 -18.15
CA ARG A 258 -25.02 20.08 -17.13
C ARG A 258 -24.37 20.58 -15.83
N TYR A 259 -23.20 20.06 -15.45
CA TYR A 259 -22.46 20.56 -14.30
C TYR A 259 -22.09 22.04 -14.45
N GLY A 260 -21.87 22.51 -15.67
CA GLY A 260 -21.60 23.92 -15.97
C GLY A 260 -20.39 24.50 -15.21
N ALA A 261 -19.37 23.67 -14.95
CA ALA A 261 -18.21 23.99 -14.11
C ALA A 261 -18.57 24.48 -12.69
N SER A 262 -19.69 24.00 -12.14
CA SER A 262 -20.10 24.31 -10.77
C SER A 262 -19.25 23.58 -9.72
N GLU A 263 -18.96 24.26 -8.61
CA GLU A 263 -18.33 23.66 -7.43
C GLU A 263 -19.35 23.49 -6.30
N LEU A 264 -19.89 22.28 -6.16
CA LEU A 264 -20.86 21.98 -5.10
C LEU A 264 -20.16 21.81 -3.75
N HIS A 265 -20.61 22.56 -2.74
CA HIS A 265 -20.00 22.56 -1.40
C HIS A 265 -19.83 21.15 -0.81
N VAL A 266 -20.81 20.27 -0.95
CA VAL A 266 -20.76 18.89 -0.41
C VAL A 266 -19.71 18.03 -1.11
N VAL A 267 -19.52 18.19 -2.42
CA VAL A 267 -18.48 17.48 -3.18
C VAL A 267 -17.10 18.02 -2.81
N ALA A 268 -16.96 19.36 -2.77
CA ALA A 268 -15.73 20.03 -2.34
C ALA A 268 -15.32 19.63 -0.91
N ALA A 269 -16.27 19.57 0.02
CA ALA A 269 -16.02 19.14 1.40
C ALA A 269 -15.53 17.68 1.48
N PHE A 270 -16.13 16.78 0.70
CA PHE A 270 -15.67 15.39 0.62
C PHE A 270 -14.24 15.28 0.09
N VAL A 271 -13.96 15.92 -1.05
CA VAL A 271 -12.62 15.93 -1.66
C VAL A 271 -11.59 16.57 -0.71
N GLY A 272 -11.96 17.64 -0.02
CA GLY A 272 -11.12 18.29 1.00
C GLY A 272 -10.79 17.36 2.17
N GLY A 273 -11.73 16.54 2.62
CA GLY A 273 -11.50 15.50 3.64
C GLY A 273 -10.48 14.45 3.19
N VAL A 274 -10.62 13.93 1.97
CA VAL A 274 -9.69 12.96 1.40
C VAL A 274 -8.29 13.58 1.21
N ALA A 275 -8.22 14.74 0.55
CA ALA A 275 -6.96 15.41 0.24
C ALA A 275 -6.19 15.81 1.51
N SER A 276 -6.87 16.36 2.52
CA SER A 276 -6.23 16.73 3.80
C SER A 276 -5.62 15.52 4.50
N GLN A 277 -6.31 14.37 4.49
CA GLN A 277 -5.76 13.15 5.05
C GLN A 277 -4.51 12.69 4.28
N GLU A 278 -4.53 12.67 2.94
CA GLU A 278 -3.34 12.32 2.14
C GLU A 278 -2.14 13.25 2.42
N VAL A 279 -2.39 14.55 2.61
CA VAL A 279 -1.36 15.53 3.02
C VAL A 279 -0.79 15.17 4.40
N ILE A 280 -1.63 14.81 5.37
CA ILE A 280 -1.18 14.37 6.70
C ILE A 280 -0.29 13.13 6.58
N LYS A 281 -0.62 12.17 5.71
CA LYS A 281 0.22 10.98 5.49
C LYS A 281 1.61 11.36 4.97
N LEU A 282 1.68 12.29 4.02
CA LEU A 282 2.95 12.76 3.45
C LEU A 282 3.81 13.50 4.47
N ILE A 283 3.21 14.38 5.27
CA ILE A 283 3.91 15.16 6.31
C ILE A 283 4.44 14.23 7.41
N THR A 284 3.59 13.34 7.91
CA THR A 284 3.92 12.48 9.07
C THR A 284 4.77 11.29 8.69
N ARG A 285 4.68 10.81 7.43
CA ARG A 285 5.30 9.57 6.94
C ARG A 285 4.91 8.34 7.77
N GLN A 286 3.72 8.33 8.36
CA GLN A 286 3.22 7.26 9.24
C GLN A 286 2.25 6.30 8.56
N PHE A 287 1.64 6.72 7.45
CA PHE A 287 0.69 5.93 6.69
C PHE A 287 1.04 5.96 5.21
N ILE A 288 0.50 5.00 4.46
CA ILE A 288 0.75 4.86 3.02
C ILE A 288 -0.23 5.79 2.27
N PRO A 289 0.28 6.80 1.55
CA PRO A 289 -0.57 7.61 0.68
C PRO A 289 -1.06 6.80 -0.53
N MET A 290 -2.21 7.18 -1.08
CA MET A 290 -2.75 6.57 -2.30
C MET A 290 -1.74 6.69 -3.44
N SER A 291 -1.78 5.73 -4.37
CA SER A 291 -0.96 5.72 -5.59
C SER A 291 -1.87 5.87 -6.79
N GLY A 292 -1.64 6.88 -7.63
CA GLY A 292 -2.49 7.18 -8.79
C GLY A 292 -3.50 8.29 -8.54
N THR A 293 -4.53 8.33 -9.38
CA THR A 293 -5.54 9.39 -9.46
C THR A 293 -6.85 8.93 -8.85
N PHE A 294 -7.25 9.57 -7.76
CA PHE A 294 -8.51 9.29 -7.08
C PHE A 294 -9.66 10.05 -7.75
N ILE A 295 -10.65 9.33 -8.27
CA ILE A 295 -11.86 9.88 -8.88
C ILE A 295 -13.05 9.57 -7.98
N PHE A 296 -13.81 10.60 -7.62
CA PHE A 296 -15.05 10.46 -6.86
C PHE A 296 -16.24 10.89 -7.72
N ASN A 297 -17.26 10.03 -7.79
CA ASN A 297 -18.53 10.32 -8.42
C ASN A 297 -19.58 10.60 -7.34
N GLY A 298 -20.00 11.87 -7.24
CA GLY A 298 -21.01 12.31 -6.28
C GLY A 298 -22.43 11.83 -6.58
N ILE A 299 -22.71 11.36 -7.80
CA ILE A 299 -24.06 10.92 -8.22
C ILE A 299 -24.40 9.54 -7.65
N ASP A 300 -23.46 8.59 -7.72
CA ASP A 300 -23.64 7.20 -7.26
C ASP A 300 -22.90 6.90 -5.95
N HIS A 301 -22.22 7.90 -5.38
CA HIS A 301 -21.38 7.79 -4.19
C HIS A 301 -20.27 6.74 -4.31
N LYS A 302 -19.73 6.54 -5.51
CA LYS A 302 -18.59 5.66 -5.75
C LYS A 302 -17.30 6.44 -5.93
N SER A 303 -16.19 5.78 -5.62
CA SER A 303 -14.85 6.29 -5.90
C SER A 303 -13.96 5.19 -6.46
N GLN A 304 -13.06 5.55 -7.36
CA GLN A 304 -12.07 4.64 -7.92
C GLN A 304 -10.68 5.27 -7.88
N LEU A 305 -9.65 4.42 -7.77
CA LEU A 305 -8.26 4.82 -7.87
C LEU A 305 -7.70 4.32 -9.21
N LEU A 306 -7.35 5.25 -10.08
CA LEU A 306 -6.82 4.96 -11.41
C LEU A 306 -5.28 5.04 -11.39
N LEU A 307 -4.60 3.97 -11.79
CA LEU A 307 -3.15 3.98 -11.95
C LEU A 307 -2.83 4.45 -13.39
N LEU A 308 -2.71 5.77 -13.56
CA LEU A 308 -2.64 6.41 -14.89
C LEU A 308 -1.22 6.70 -15.38
#